data_AF-M7T3A6-F1
#
_entry.id   AF-M7T3A6-F1
#
_cell.length_a   1.000
_cell.length_b   1.000
_cell.length_c   1.000
_cell.angle_alpha   90.00
_cell.angle_beta   90.00
_cell.angle_gamma   90.00
#
_symmetry.space_group_name_H-M   'P 1'
#
loop_
_entity.id
_entity.type
_entity.pdbx_description
1 polymer ?
#
loop_
_entity_poly.entity_id
_entity_poly.type
_entity_poly.pdbx_seq_one_letter_code
_entity_poly.pdbx_strand_id
1 'polypeptide(L)'
;MERPSILKNHTFWMTIVIILATTILSIATFFRWFRLRFQVGPFYFTHWLGWIGVLFIAFYTPIYYVLKRRNPKLVKKLIKVHVFGNLLSVSLISIHYAQQMGRPTQFYPDLGTGLILYIVMFILVATGFLHRFGILDNLGRYHMILPHQNRFLHLAITLTFYLVGIVHALRNVGLL
;
A
#
# COMPACT_ATOMS: atom_id res chain seq x y z
N MET A 1 29.31 -9.01 9.27
CA MET A 1 28.11 -9.28 10.09
C MET A 1 27.14 -10.07 9.24
N GLU A 2 26.89 -11.33 9.57
CA GLU A 2 25.90 -12.15 8.89
C GLU A 2 24.50 -11.54 9.08
N ARG A 3 23.72 -11.43 7.99
CA ARG A 3 22.33 -11.01 8.11
C ARG A 3 21.56 -12.14 8.78
N PRO A 4 20.80 -11.87 9.87
CA PRO A 4 19.97 -12.91 10.47
C PRO A 4 19.01 -13.48 9.43
N SER A 5 18.82 -14.80 9.44
CA SER A 5 17.90 -15.49 8.54
C SER A 5 16.52 -14.80 8.53
N ILE A 6 15.90 -14.67 7.35
CA ILE A 6 14.58 -14.03 7.18
C ILE A 6 13.54 -14.60 8.17
N LEU A 7 13.60 -15.90 8.43
CA LEU A 7 12.71 -16.61 9.35
C LEU A 7 12.82 -16.16 10.82
N LYS A 8 13.94 -15.56 11.23
CA LYS A 8 14.13 -14.99 12.59
C LYS A 8 13.76 -13.50 12.67
N ASN A 9 13.36 -12.90 11.56
CA ASN A 9 13.05 -11.47 11.51
C ASN A 9 11.60 -11.21 11.94
N HIS A 10 11.39 -10.70 13.15
CA HIS A 10 10.04 -10.34 13.62
C HIS A 10 9.32 -9.33 12.70
N THR A 11 10.07 -8.43 12.04
CA THR A 11 9.47 -7.47 11.09
C THR A 11 8.87 -8.19 9.88
N PHE A 12 9.50 -9.27 9.42
CA PHE A 12 9.00 -10.09 8.31
C PHE A 12 7.65 -10.70 8.67
N TRP A 13 7.58 -11.39 9.82
CA TRP A 13 6.36 -12.03 10.27
C TRP A 13 5.24 -11.04 10.56
N MET A 14 5.54 -9.90 11.19
CA MET A 14 4.54 -8.85 11.39
C MET A 14 3.99 -8.33 10.06
N THR A 15 4.83 -8.15 9.04
CA THR A 15 4.35 -7.76 7.71
C THR A 15 3.44 -8.83 7.09
N ILE A 16 3.82 -10.11 7.16
CA ILE A 16 2.98 -11.21 6.69
C ILE A 16 1.63 -11.23 7.40
N VAL A 17 1.61 -11.08 8.72
CA VAL A 17 0.38 -11.04 9.52
C VAL A 17 -0.52 -9.89 9.08
N ILE A 18 0.04 -8.69 8.85
CA ILE A 18 -0.75 -7.54 8.38
C ILE A 18 -1.32 -7.79 6.99
N ILE A 19 -0.54 -8.37 6.07
CA ILE A 19 -1.02 -8.73 4.72
C ILE A 19 -2.16 -9.74 4.82
N LEU A 20 -2.01 -10.81 5.61
CA LEU A 20 -3.06 -11.82 5.80
C LEU A 20 -4.32 -11.21 6.44
N ALA A 21 -4.15 -10.39 7.48
CA ALA A 21 -5.25 -9.67 8.11
C ALA A 21 -5.95 -8.74 7.11
N THR A 22 -5.19 -8.05 6.26
CA THR A 22 -5.74 -7.20 5.19
C THR A 22 -6.61 -8.02 4.24
N THR A 23 -6.10 -9.15 3.75
CA THR A 23 -6.83 -10.04 2.85
C THR A 23 -8.12 -10.56 3.49
N ILE A 24 -8.05 -11.03 4.75
CA ILE A 24 -9.23 -11.53 5.48
C ILE A 24 -10.25 -10.41 5.66
N LEU A 25 -9.83 -9.22 6.09
CA LEU A 25 -10.72 -8.06 6.28
C LEU A 25 -11.36 -7.62 4.97
N SER A 26 -10.62 -7.63 3.86
CA SER A 26 -11.16 -7.33 2.53
C SER A 26 -12.20 -8.36 2.09
N ILE A 27 -11.94 -9.66 2.25
CA ILE A 27 -12.90 -10.72 1.94
C ILE A 27 -14.17 -10.56 2.78
N ALA A 28 -14.02 -10.40 4.10
CA ALA A 28 -15.13 -10.20 5.01
C ALA A 28 -15.95 -8.93 4.68
N THR A 29 -15.28 -7.86 4.27
CA THR A 29 -15.94 -6.61 3.82
C THR A 29 -16.69 -6.83 2.50
N PHE A 30 -16.10 -7.51 1.53
CA PHE A 30 -16.74 -7.84 0.25
C PHE A 30 -18.04 -8.63 0.45
N PHE A 31 -18.00 -9.65 1.30
CA PHE A 31 -19.18 -10.45 1.67
C PHE A 31 -20.11 -9.78 2.71
N ARG A 32 -19.81 -8.52 3.09
CA ARG A 32 -20.60 -7.72 4.03
C ARG A 32 -20.80 -8.37 5.39
N TRP A 33 -19.83 -9.14 5.88
CA TRP A 33 -19.83 -9.67 7.25
C TRP A 33 -19.82 -8.54 8.28
N PHE A 34 -19.26 -7.38 7.90
CA PHE A 34 -19.26 -6.17 8.69
C PHE A 34 -20.22 -5.11 8.12
N ARG A 35 -20.95 -4.42 9.00
CA ARG A 35 -21.82 -3.29 8.63
C ARG A 35 -21.02 -1.99 8.53
N LEU A 36 -20.13 -1.89 7.54
CA LEU A 36 -19.27 -0.69 7.33
C LEU A 36 -19.94 0.44 6.53
N ARG A 37 -21.19 0.24 6.09
CA ARG A 37 -21.93 1.19 5.24
C ARG A 37 -22.77 2.16 6.07
N PHE A 38 -22.12 2.94 6.93
CA PHE A 38 -22.74 4.08 7.60
C PHE A 38 -22.09 5.38 7.15
N GLN A 39 -22.83 6.48 7.23
CA GLN A 39 -22.34 7.80 6.86
C GLN A 39 -21.64 8.47 8.04
N VAL A 40 -20.57 9.19 7.75
CA VAL A 40 -19.88 10.09 8.67
C VAL A 40 -19.71 11.41 7.92
N GLY A 41 -20.56 12.39 8.23
CA GLY A 41 -20.64 13.62 7.42
C GLY A 41 -21.05 13.31 5.96
N PRO A 42 -20.38 13.90 4.95
CA PRO A 42 -20.80 13.78 3.55
C PRO A 42 -20.46 12.42 2.90
N PHE A 43 -19.64 11.58 3.53
CA PHE A 43 -19.14 10.35 2.94
C PHE A 43 -19.46 9.11 3.79
N TYR A 44 -19.50 7.94 3.15
CA TYR A 44 -19.52 6.67 3.88
C TYR A 44 -18.22 6.46 4.65
N PHE A 45 -18.29 5.79 5.80
CA PHE A 45 -17.14 5.47 6.64
C PHE A 45 -15.95 4.88 5.86
N THR A 46 -16.21 3.96 4.93
CA THR A 46 -15.16 3.36 4.11
C THR A 46 -14.46 4.34 3.16
N HIS A 47 -15.08 5.46 2.78
CA HIS A 47 -14.38 6.52 2.03
C HIS A 47 -13.40 7.26 2.93
N TRP A 48 -13.74 7.50 4.19
CA TRP A 48 -12.80 8.07 5.15
C TRP A 48 -11.58 7.16 5.35
N LEU A 49 -11.78 5.84 5.41
CA LEU A 49 -10.67 4.89 5.46
C LEU A 49 -9.75 5.03 4.24
N GLY A 50 -10.35 5.13 3.04
CA GLY A 50 -9.61 5.40 1.79
C GLY A 50 -8.79 6.69 1.87
N TRP A 51 -9.41 7.80 2.29
CA TRP A 51 -8.74 9.10 2.43
C TRP A 51 -7.59 9.06 3.43
N ILE A 52 -7.80 8.49 4.62
CA ILE A 52 -6.75 8.37 5.65
C ILE A 52 -5.57 7.57 5.11
N GLY A 53 -5.85 6.43 4.45
CA GLY A 53 -4.81 5.60 3.85
C GLY A 53 -4.03 6.34 2.77
N VAL A 54 -4.72 6.96 1.81
CA VAL A 54 -4.11 7.67 0.68
C VAL A 54 -3.33 8.89 1.15
N LEU A 55 -3.86 9.71 2.05
CA LEU A 55 -3.18 10.89 2.57
C LEU A 55 -1.90 10.51 3.31
N PHE A 56 -1.93 9.45 4.12
CA PHE A 56 -0.71 8.95 4.75
C PHE A 56 0.35 8.58 3.70
N ILE A 57 0.01 7.79 2.67
CA ILE A 57 0.96 7.41 1.62
C ILE A 57 1.48 8.66 0.90
N ALA A 58 0.56 9.55 0.51
CA ALA A 58 0.84 10.74 -0.29
C ALA A 58 1.82 11.69 0.40
N PHE A 59 1.67 11.91 1.71
CA PHE A 59 2.56 12.80 2.48
C PHE A 59 3.78 12.08 3.07
N TYR A 60 3.58 10.90 3.66
CA TYR A 60 4.67 10.24 4.37
C TYR A 60 5.76 9.75 3.43
N THR A 61 5.44 9.30 2.22
CA THR A 61 6.44 8.80 1.25
C THR A 61 7.48 9.84 0.86
N PRO A 62 7.14 11.09 0.46
CA PRO A 62 8.13 12.13 0.15
C PRO A 62 8.83 12.62 1.42
N ILE A 63 8.13 12.74 2.54
CA ILE A 63 8.73 13.09 3.83
C ILE A 63 9.81 12.07 4.21
N TYR A 64 9.51 10.78 4.12
CA TYR A 64 10.45 9.70 4.34
C TYR A 64 11.68 9.82 3.43
N TYR A 65 11.47 10.10 2.14
CA TYR A 65 12.54 10.24 1.16
C TYR A 65 13.50 11.39 1.50
N VAL A 66 12.98 12.52 1.98
CA VAL A 66 13.78 13.68 2.41
C VAL A 66 14.47 13.40 3.75
N LEU A 67 13.71 12.95 4.75
CA LEU A 67 14.21 12.76 6.12
C LEU A 67 15.28 11.67 6.21
N LYS A 68 15.19 10.60 5.42
CA LYS A 68 16.22 9.54 5.43
C LYS A 68 17.60 10.04 4.99
N ARG A 69 17.64 11.09 4.15
CA ARG A 69 18.88 11.73 3.67
C ARG A 69 19.41 12.74 4.68
N ARG A 70 18.52 13.52 5.30
CA ARG A 70 18.91 14.55 6.28
C ARG A 70 19.34 13.95 7.64
N ASN A 71 18.68 12.87 8.07
CA ASN A 71 18.84 12.31 9.41
C ASN A 71 19.18 10.81 9.37
N PRO A 72 20.43 10.41 9.07
CA PRO A 72 20.83 9.00 8.97
C PRO A 72 20.59 8.23 10.28
N LYS A 73 20.70 8.90 11.44
CA LYS A 73 20.44 8.31 12.76
C LYS A 73 19.01 7.78 12.91
N LEU A 74 18.04 8.37 12.21
CA LEU A 74 16.62 8.02 12.31
C LEU A 74 16.17 6.99 11.27
N VAL A 75 17.03 6.59 10.33
CA VAL A 75 16.66 5.74 9.18
C VAL A 75 15.97 4.44 9.61
N LYS A 76 16.43 3.79 10.69
CA LYS A 76 15.80 2.56 11.20
C LYS A 76 14.34 2.79 11.62
N LYS A 77 14.05 3.90 12.30
CA LYS A 77 12.69 4.29 12.72
C LYS A 77 11.83 4.68 11.51
N LEU A 78 12.40 5.50 10.62
CA LEU A 78 11.75 5.96 9.39
C LEU A 78 11.34 4.77 8.49
N ILE A 79 12.21 3.76 8.35
CA ILE A 79 11.87 2.56 7.59
C ILE A 79 10.74 1.77 8.26
N LYS A 80 10.74 1.62 9.60
CA LYS A 80 9.64 0.93 10.29
C LYS A 80 8.30 1.63 10.04
N VAL A 81 8.26 2.95 10.16
CA VAL A 81 7.04 3.72 9.90
C VAL A 81 6.65 3.67 8.42
N HIS A 82 7.62 3.72 7.51
CA HIS A 82 7.36 3.53 6.07
C HIS A 82 6.72 2.17 5.79
N VAL A 83 7.28 1.08 6.32
CA VAL A 83 6.76 -0.27 6.06
C VAL A 83 5.38 -0.45 6.71
N PHE A 84 5.28 -0.25 8.03
CA PHE A 84 4.04 -0.53 8.75
C PHE A 84 2.94 0.48 8.45
N GLY A 85 3.28 1.76 8.36
CA GLY A 85 2.33 2.80 8.00
C GLY A 85 1.72 2.57 6.62
N ASN A 86 2.54 2.26 5.61
CA ASN A 86 2.02 1.97 4.27
C ASN A 86 1.19 0.67 4.22
N LEU A 87 1.57 -0.37 4.98
CA LEU A 87 0.75 -1.60 5.06
C LEU A 87 -0.61 -1.35 5.72
N LEU A 88 -0.65 -0.54 6.78
CA LEU A 88 -1.90 -0.12 7.41
C LEU A 88 -2.74 0.73 6.44
N SER A 89 -2.13 1.68 5.73
CA SER A 89 -2.82 2.43 4.67
C SER A 89 -3.39 1.53 3.59
N VAL A 90 -2.62 0.54 3.10
CA VAL A 90 -3.09 -0.46 2.14
C VAL A 90 -4.24 -1.27 2.72
N SER A 91 -4.22 -1.58 4.01
CA SER A 91 -5.34 -2.27 4.69
C SER A 91 -6.62 -1.44 4.59
N LEU A 92 -6.54 -0.16 4.96
CA LEU A 92 -7.69 0.77 4.92
C LEU A 92 -8.24 0.95 3.49
N ILE A 93 -7.35 1.11 2.52
CA ILE A 93 -7.71 1.26 1.11
C ILE A 93 -8.29 -0.06 0.56
N SER A 94 -7.79 -1.22 0.99
CA SER A 94 -8.32 -2.52 0.56
C SER A 94 -9.71 -2.79 1.14
N ILE A 95 -10.01 -2.32 2.35
CA ILE A 95 -11.37 -2.35 2.92
C ILE A 95 -12.29 -1.43 2.11
N HIS A 96 -11.83 -0.21 1.81
CA HIS A 96 -12.56 0.73 0.94
C HIS A 96 -12.89 0.08 -0.41
N TYR A 97 -11.88 -0.45 -1.09
CA TYR A 97 -12.01 -1.08 -2.40
C TYR A 97 -12.94 -2.30 -2.35
N ALA A 98 -12.77 -3.21 -1.38
CA ALA A 98 -13.64 -4.36 -1.20
C ALA A 98 -15.12 -3.97 -1.03
N GLN A 99 -15.39 -2.91 -0.27
CA GLN A 99 -16.75 -2.39 -0.10
C GLN A 99 -17.35 -1.85 -1.40
N GLN A 100 -16.53 -1.23 -2.26
CA GLN A 100 -16.96 -0.75 -3.58
C GLN A 100 -17.29 -1.92 -4.51
N MET A 101 -16.42 -2.92 -4.54
CA MET A 101 -16.58 -4.11 -5.38
C MET A 101 -17.74 -5.00 -4.93
N GLY A 102 -18.05 -5.02 -3.63
CA GLY A 102 -19.18 -5.76 -3.06
C GLY A 102 -20.54 -5.09 -3.24
N ARG A 103 -20.64 -4.01 -4.03
CA ARG A 103 -21.94 -3.35 -4.33
C ARG A 103 -22.82 -4.25 -5.22
N PRO A 104 -24.16 -4.16 -5.11
CA PRO A 104 -25.05 -4.87 -6.03
C PRO A 104 -24.79 -4.46 -7.49
N THR A 105 -25.08 -5.34 -8.43
CA THR A 105 -24.84 -5.11 -9.87
C THR A 105 -25.52 -3.83 -10.39
N GLN A 106 -26.67 -3.46 -9.83
CA GLN A 106 -27.41 -2.24 -10.19
C GLN A 106 -26.68 -0.94 -9.77
N PHE A 107 -25.72 -1.03 -8.86
CA PHE A 107 -24.94 0.11 -8.33
C PHE A 107 -23.43 -0.16 -8.41
N TYR A 108 -23.02 -0.97 -9.39
CA TYR A 108 -21.62 -1.35 -9.56
C TYR A 108 -20.77 -0.10 -9.90
N PRO A 109 -19.61 0.09 -9.24
CA PRO A 109 -18.80 1.28 -9.48
C PRO A 109 -18.14 1.24 -10.87
N ASP A 110 -17.93 2.42 -11.46
CA ASP A 110 -16.96 2.53 -12.55
C ASP A 110 -15.55 2.27 -11.97
N LEU A 111 -14.95 1.16 -12.40
CA LEU A 111 -13.65 0.73 -11.90
C LEU A 111 -12.53 1.69 -12.32
N GLY A 112 -12.61 2.22 -13.54
CA GLY A 112 -11.66 3.11 -14.22
C GLY A 112 -10.29 3.23 -13.55
N THR A 113 -9.99 4.41 -13.03
CA THR A 113 -8.71 4.73 -12.37
C THR A 113 -8.57 4.11 -10.97
N GLY A 114 -9.66 3.71 -10.33
CA GLY A 114 -9.65 3.11 -8.99
C GLY A 114 -9.05 1.70 -8.98
N LEU A 115 -9.42 0.85 -9.94
CA LEU A 115 -8.82 -0.48 -10.11
C LEU A 115 -7.33 -0.37 -10.46
N ILE A 116 -6.97 0.54 -11.37
CA ILE A 116 -5.56 0.77 -11.74
C ILE A 116 -4.75 1.17 -10.50
N LEU A 117 -5.27 2.10 -9.69
CA LEU A 117 -4.61 2.53 -8.45
C LEU A 117 -4.42 1.37 -7.47
N TYR A 118 -5.42 0.48 -7.35
CA TYR A 118 -5.34 -0.69 -6.49
C TYR A 118 -4.27 -1.69 -6.96
N ILE A 119 -4.19 -1.96 -8.26
CA ILE A 119 -3.15 -2.81 -8.86
C ILE A 119 -1.77 -2.21 -8.59
N VAL A 120 -1.60 -0.91 -8.86
CA VAL A 120 -0.34 -0.17 -8.63
C VAL A 120 0.10 -0.30 -7.17
N MET A 121 -0.84 -0.14 -6.22
CA MET A 121 -0.54 -0.33 -4.79
C MET A 121 -0.10 -1.76 -4.45
N PHE A 122 -0.73 -2.78 -5.04
CA PHE A 122 -0.34 -4.16 -4.81
C PHE A 122 1.09 -4.43 -5.29
N ILE A 123 1.46 -3.91 -6.47
CA ILE A 123 2.82 -4.02 -7.00
C ILE A 123 3.81 -3.22 -6.11
N LEU A 124 3.42 -2.06 -5.57
CA LEU A 124 4.25 -1.33 -4.60
C LEU A 124 4.54 -2.15 -3.33
N VAL A 125 3.52 -2.79 -2.76
CA VAL A 125 3.69 -3.65 -1.59
C VAL A 125 4.61 -4.82 -1.93
N ALA A 126 4.39 -5.48 -3.07
CA ALA A 126 5.20 -6.62 -3.50
C ALA A 126 6.67 -6.22 -3.70
N THR A 127 6.94 -5.19 -4.50
CA THR A 127 8.30 -4.70 -4.77
C THR A 127 8.99 -4.18 -3.50
N GLY A 128 8.25 -3.47 -2.64
CA GLY A 128 8.74 -2.99 -1.36
C GLY A 128 9.08 -4.13 -0.39
N PHE A 129 8.25 -5.18 -0.35
CA PHE A 129 8.48 -6.38 0.45
C PHE A 129 9.74 -7.12 0.00
N LEU A 130 9.86 -7.38 -1.31
CA LEU A 130 11.04 -8.00 -1.91
C LEU A 130 12.32 -7.23 -1.60
N HIS A 131 12.27 -5.89 -1.73
CA HIS A 131 13.41 -5.02 -1.44
C HIS A 131 13.76 -5.02 0.05
N ARG A 132 12.75 -4.93 0.93
CA ARG A 132 12.94 -4.77 2.37
C ARG A 132 13.59 -5.99 3.01
N PHE A 133 13.18 -7.18 2.59
CA PHE A 133 13.64 -8.44 3.18
C PHE A 133 14.77 -9.11 2.38
N GLY A 134 15.23 -8.48 1.29
CA GLY A 134 16.35 -9.00 0.49
C GLY A 134 16.07 -10.38 -0.08
N ILE A 135 14.81 -10.68 -0.40
CA ILE A 135 14.39 -12.01 -0.87
C ILE A 135 15.12 -12.38 -2.17
N LEU A 136 15.38 -11.36 -3.00
CA LEU A 136 16.11 -11.51 -4.26
C LEU A 136 17.64 -11.53 -4.10
N ASP A 137 18.18 -11.23 -2.90
CA ASP A 137 19.62 -11.17 -2.67
C ASP A 137 20.26 -12.59 -2.71
N ASN A 138 19.46 -13.64 -2.47
CA ASN A 138 19.92 -15.03 -2.43
C ASN A 138 19.73 -15.78 -3.77
N LEU A 139 19.27 -15.11 -4.83
CA LEU A 139 18.97 -15.72 -6.14
C LEU A 139 20.20 -15.93 -7.04
N GLY A 140 21.29 -16.44 -6.46
CA GLY A 140 22.49 -16.89 -7.17
C GLY A 140 23.12 -15.84 -8.11
N ARG A 141 23.26 -16.18 -9.39
CA ARG A 141 23.96 -15.37 -10.42
C ARG A 141 23.38 -13.96 -10.62
N TYR A 142 22.17 -13.70 -10.16
CA TYR A 142 21.47 -12.42 -10.38
C TYR A 142 21.45 -11.49 -9.15
N HIS A 143 22.14 -11.85 -8.06
CA HIS A 143 22.13 -11.09 -6.81
C HIS A 143 22.60 -9.62 -6.94
N MET A 144 23.43 -9.28 -7.92
CA MET A 144 23.82 -7.89 -8.18
C MET A 144 22.77 -7.10 -8.97
N ILE A 145 22.04 -7.73 -9.89
CA ILE A 145 21.18 -7.03 -10.86
C ILE A 145 19.77 -6.83 -10.30
N LEU A 146 19.19 -7.87 -9.72
CA LEU A 146 17.78 -7.87 -9.30
C LEU A 146 17.45 -6.86 -8.19
N PRO A 147 18.29 -6.66 -7.14
CA PRO A 147 17.98 -5.68 -6.09
C PRO A 147 17.99 -4.23 -6.61
N HIS A 148 18.85 -3.92 -7.58
CA HIS A 148 18.92 -2.60 -8.21
C HIS A 148 17.71 -2.34 -9.10
N GLN A 149 17.34 -3.31 -9.95
CA GLN A 149 16.15 -3.23 -10.79
C GLN A 149 14.87 -3.12 -9.96
N ASN A 150 14.75 -3.89 -8.87
CA ASN A 150 13.57 -3.81 -8.00
C ASN A 150 13.45 -2.43 -7.31
N ARG A 151 14.58 -1.82 -6.91
CA ARG A 151 14.57 -0.45 -6.38
C ARG A 151 14.10 0.57 -7.42
N PHE A 152 14.60 0.46 -8.65
CA PHE A 152 14.17 1.32 -9.75
C PHE A 152 12.68 1.15 -10.04
N LEU A 153 12.23 -0.10 -10.15
CA LEU A 153 10.83 -0.46 -10.37
C LEU A 153 9.93 0.08 -9.26
N HIS A 154 10.29 -0.10 -7.99
CA HIS A 154 9.53 0.42 -6.86
C HIS A 154 9.37 1.95 -6.92
N LEU A 155 10.43 2.68 -7.31
CA LEU A 155 10.37 4.13 -7.49
C LEU A 155 9.50 4.53 -8.69
N ALA A 156 9.63 3.83 -9.83
CA ALA A 156 8.82 4.08 -11.02
C ALA A 156 7.32 3.87 -10.72
N ILE A 157 6.97 2.76 -10.05
CA ILE A 157 5.59 2.48 -9.65
C ILE A 157 5.11 3.51 -8.62
N THR A 158 5.98 4.01 -7.74
CA THR A 158 5.61 5.08 -6.79
C THR A 158 5.19 6.33 -7.57
N LEU A 159 5.92 6.70 -8.61
CA LEU A 159 5.54 7.82 -9.48
C LEU A 159 4.19 7.54 -10.18
N THR A 160 3.98 6.33 -10.70
CA THR A 160 2.69 5.92 -11.28
C THR A 160 1.54 6.05 -10.27
N PHE A 161 1.76 5.66 -9.01
CA PHE A 161 0.77 5.83 -7.94
C PHE A 161 0.35 7.28 -7.76
N TYR A 162 1.30 8.22 -7.74
CA TYR A 162 0.98 9.65 -7.64
C TYR A 162 0.19 10.15 -8.85
N LEU A 163 0.63 9.81 -10.06
CA LEU A 163 -0.03 10.25 -11.29
C LEU A 163 -1.48 9.73 -11.37
N VAL A 164 -1.67 8.42 -11.20
CA VAL A 164 -3.00 7.80 -11.23
C VAL A 164 -3.86 8.28 -10.06
N GLY A 165 -3.27 8.45 -8.87
CA GLY A 165 -3.96 8.95 -7.69
C GLY A 165 -4.50 10.37 -7.86
N ILE A 166 -3.72 11.27 -8.45
CA ILE A 166 -4.16 12.64 -8.77
C ILE A 166 -5.31 12.61 -9.78
N VAL A 167 -5.18 11.87 -10.88
CA VAL A 167 -6.26 11.75 -11.89
C VAL A 167 -7.52 11.14 -11.27
N HIS A 168 -7.37 10.10 -10.44
CA HIS A 168 -8.49 9.49 -9.73
C HIS A 168 -9.20 10.49 -8.82
N ALA A 169 -8.46 11.28 -8.05
CA ALA A 169 -9.03 12.31 -7.19
C ALA A 169 -9.75 13.40 -7.99
N LEU A 170 -9.11 13.96 -9.02
CA LEU A 170 -9.68 15.02 -9.88
C LEU A 170 -10.98 14.58 -10.56
N ARG A 171 -11.02 13.33 -11.06
CA ARG A 171 -12.23 12.77 -11.67
C ARG A 171 -13.38 12.62 -10.67
N ASN A 172 -13.08 12.21 -9.44
CA ASN A 172 -14.11 12.04 -8.41
C ASN A 172 -14.66 13.37 -7.85
N VAL A 173 -13.94 14.49 -8.02
CA VAL A 173 -14.44 15.82 -7.66
C VAL A 173 -15.07 16.57 -8.85
N GLY A 174 -15.16 15.94 -10.02
CA GLY A 174 -15.81 16.50 -11.21
C GLY A 174 -14.98 17.55 -11.97
N LEU A 175 -13.65 17.55 -11.79
CA LEU A 175 -12.74 18.44 -12.52
C LEU A 175 -12.22 17.84 -13.84
N LEU A 176 -12.38 16.52 -14.03
CA LEU A 176 -12.03 15.75 -15.23
C LEU A 176 -13.10 14.68 -15.47
#